data_AF-A0A7W0TFV1-F1
#
_entry.id   AF-A0A7W0TFV1-F1
#
_cell.length_a   1.000
_cell.length_b   1.000
_cell.length_c   1.000
_cell.angle_alpha   90.00
_cell.angle_beta   90.00
_cell.angle_gamma   90.00
#
_symmetry.space_group_name_H-M   'P 1'
#
loop_
_entity.id
_entity.type
_entity.pdbx_description
1 polymer ?
#
loop_
_entity_poly.entity_id
_entity_poly.type
_entity_poly.pdbx_seq_one_letter_code
_entity_poly.pdbx_strand_id
1 'polypeptide(L)'
;MNFAGIELPGSIVNASGTFDAIAARRAFGDALLASFPFAAFVSKTVTLEPRQGNPPPRLWELGAGMLNSIGLPNKGLNRFLAEDLLQLAELPVP
;
A
#
# COMPACT_ATOMS: atom_id res chain seq x y z
N MET A 1 -7.49 16.64 11.01
CA MET A 1 -6.68 16.18 12.18
C MET A 1 -5.25 16.41 11.80
N ASN A 2 -4.48 17.14 12.61
CA ASN A 2 -3.05 17.31 12.33
C ASN A 2 -2.28 16.07 12.82
N PHE A 3 -1.55 15.42 11.91
CA PHE A 3 -0.66 14.29 12.23
C PHE A 3 0.68 14.49 11.53
N ALA A 4 1.76 14.62 12.32
CA ALA A 4 3.12 14.86 11.82
C ALA A 4 3.22 16.03 10.81
N GLY A 5 2.38 17.07 10.99
CA GLY A 5 2.34 18.24 10.10
C GLY A 5 1.47 18.06 8.84
N ILE A 6 0.79 16.92 8.68
CA ILE A 6 -0.16 16.66 7.59
C ILE A 6 -1.59 16.80 8.14
N GLU A 7 -2.44 17.55 7.44
CA GLU A 7 -3.86 17.63 7.75
C GLU A 7 -4.61 16.45 7.11
N LEU A 8 -5.12 15.56 7.97
CA LEU A 8 -5.87 14.39 7.57
C LEU A 8 -7.39 14.59 7.74
N PRO A 9 -8.24 14.17 6.79
CA PRO A 9 -9.69 14.25 6.89
C PRO A 9 -10.29 13.28 7.92
N GLY A 10 -9.49 12.34 8.43
CA GLY A 10 -9.88 11.34 9.43
C GLY A 10 -8.66 10.67 10.07
N SER A 11 -8.90 9.60 10.82
CA SER A 11 -7.87 8.87 11.57
C SER A 11 -7.56 7.46 11.05
N ILE A 12 -8.27 7.01 10.02
CA ILE A 12 -8.13 5.65 9.48
C ILE A 12 -7.08 5.65 8.38
N VAL A 13 -6.00 4.90 8.57
CA VAL A 13 -4.88 4.78 7.65
C VAL A 13 -4.54 3.30 7.50
N ASN A 14 -4.21 2.85 6.29
CA ASN A 14 -3.82 1.46 6.07
C ASN A 14 -2.41 1.18 6.65
N ALA A 15 -2.16 -0.05 7.06
CA ALA A 15 -0.80 -0.49 7.31
C ALA A 15 -0.07 -0.73 5.97
N SER A 16 1.24 -0.48 5.96
CA SER A 16 2.06 -0.77 4.78
C SER A 16 1.93 -2.23 4.36
N GLY A 17 1.70 -2.48 3.07
CA GLY A 17 1.64 -3.83 2.52
C GLY A 17 0.33 -4.61 2.77
N THR A 18 -0.67 -4.01 3.41
CA THR A 18 -2.00 -4.63 3.62
C THR A 18 -3.05 -4.18 2.60
N PHE A 19 -2.77 -3.12 1.83
CA PHE A 19 -3.65 -2.60 0.79
C PHE A 19 -2.84 -2.16 -0.42
N ASP A 20 -3.22 -2.63 -1.61
CA ASP A 20 -2.61 -2.24 -2.89
C ASP A 20 -3.61 -1.36 -3.65
N ALA A 21 -3.39 -0.05 -3.62
CA ALA A 21 -4.29 0.93 -4.24
C ALA A 21 -4.32 0.82 -5.77
N ILE A 22 -3.22 0.42 -6.41
CA ILE A 22 -3.15 0.24 -7.86
C ILE A 22 -3.97 -0.98 -8.26
N ALA A 23 -3.79 -2.10 -7.56
CA ALA A 23 -4.59 -3.30 -7.79
C ALA A 23 -6.08 -3.05 -7.49
N ALA A 24 -6.39 -2.34 -6.41
CA ALA A 24 -7.76 -1.98 -6.06
C ALA A 24 -8.40 -1.09 -7.14
N ARG A 25 -7.70 -0.09 -7.66
CA ARG A 25 -8.21 0.75 -8.76
C ARG A 25 -8.45 -0.06 -10.03
N ARG A 26 -7.60 -1.03 -10.35
CA ARG A 26 -7.85 -1.96 -11.48
C ARG A 26 -9.11 -2.80 -11.29
N ALA A 27 -9.42 -3.18 -10.05
CA ALA A 27 -10.60 -4.00 -9.73
C ALA A 27 -11.91 -3.19 -9.65
N PHE A 28 -11.86 -1.98 -9.10
CA PHE A 28 -13.03 -1.16 -8.80
C PHE A 28 -13.18 0.08 -9.70
N GLY A 29 -12.22 0.35 -10.57
CA GLY A 29 -12.18 1.54 -11.41
C GLY A 29 -12.01 2.84 -10.60
N ASP A 30 -12.37 3.96 -11.23
CA ASP A 30 -12.25 5.30 -10.61
C ASP A 30 -13.27 5.53 -9.47
N ALA A 31 -14.24 4.63 -9.28
CA ALA A 31 -15.12 4.67 -8.12
C ALA A 31 -14.34 4.57 -6.80
N LEU A 32 -13.18 3.89 -6.80
CA LEU A 32 -12.26 3.86 -5.66
C LEU A 32 -11.74 5.25 -5.30
N LEU A 33 -11.49 6.13 -6.28
CA LEU A 33 -11.02 7.48 -6.03
C LEU A 33 -12.13 8.37 -5.46
N ALA A 34 -13.37 8.19 -5.95
CA ALA A 34 -14.52 8.93 -5.44
C ALA A 34 -14.85 8.59 -3.98
N SER A 35 -14.55 7.36 -3.54
CA SER A 35 -14.81 6.88 -2.19
C SER A 35 -13.61 6.14 -1.63
N PHE A 36 -12.49 6.84 -1.51
CA PHE A 36 -11.27 6.23 -0.98
C PHE A 36 -11.42 5.95 0.52
N PRO A 37 -11.12 4.73 1.00
CA PRO A 37 -11.51 4.30 2.36
C PRO A 37 -10.58 4.78 3.48
N PHE A 38 -9.47 5.43 3.14
CA PHE A 38 -8.44 5.86 4.10
C PHE A 38 -8.27 7.38 4.07
N ALA A 39 -7.85 7.96 5.20
CA ALA A 39 -7.50 9.37 5.32
C ALA A 39 -6.09 9.70 4.77
N ALA A 40 -5.23 8.69 4.69
CA ALA A 40 -3.91 8.72 4.06
C ALA A 40 -3.58 7.33 3.53
N PHE A 41 -2.71 7.23 2.55
CA PHE A 41 -2.24 5.96 2.00
C PHE A 41 -0.79 5.68 2.37
N VAL A 42 -0.55 4.52 3.01
CA VAL A 42 0.81 4.03 3.27
C VAL A 42 1.16 2.97 2.21
N SER A 43 2.08 3.32 1.32
CA SER A 43 2.57 2.40 0.30
C SER A 43 3.25 1.18 0.90
N LYS A 44 3.37 0.10 0.11
CA LYS A 44 4.23 -1.02 0.47
C LYS A 44 5.68 -0.56 0.56
N THR A 45 6.42 -1.06 1.55
CA THR A 45 7.86 -0.78 1.67
C THR A 45 8.59 -0.95 0.34
N VAL A 46 9.30 0.11 -0.05
CA VAL A 46 10.18 0.15 -1.23
C VAL A 46 11.61 -0.09 -0.76
N THR A 47 12.32 -1.02 -1.40
CA THR A 47 13.75 -1.20 -1.17
C THR A 47 14.55 -0.58 -2.31
N LEU A 48 15.85 -0.34 -2.09
CA LEU A 48 16.72 0.20 -3.14
C LEU A 48 16.70 -0.71 -4.37
N GLU A 49 17.04 -1.98 -4.17
CA GLU A 49 17.01 -3.02 -5.19
C GLU A 49 15.71 -3.83 -5.16
N PRO A 50 15.29 -4.43 -6.29
CA PRO A 50 14.15 -5.32 -6.33
C PRO A 50 14.31 -6.53 -5.40
N ARG A 51 13.20 -7.03 -4.86
CA ARG A 51 13.15 -8.21 -4.00
C ARG A 51 12.00 -9.12 -4.43
N GLN A 52 12.26 -10.42 -4.51
CA GLN A 52 11.21 -11.43 -4.77
C GLN A 52 10.39 -11.80 -3.52
N GLY A 53 10.90 -11.45 -2.34
CA GLY A 53 10.33 -11.89 -1.06
C GLY A 53 10.79 -13.29 -0.65
N ASN A 54 10.21 -13.80 0.43
CA ASN A 54 10.51 -15.13 0.93
C ASN A 54 9.76 -16.20 0.10
N PRO A 55 10.29 -17.44 0.03
CA PRO A 55 9.60 -18.55 -0.61
C PRO A 55 8.29 -18.90 0.12
N PRO A 56 7.31 -19.50 -0.57
CA PRO A 56 6.09 -20.02 0.07
C PRO A 56 6.38 -21.29 0.90
N PRO A 57 5.56 -21.61 1.92
CA PRO A 57 4.43 -20.83 2.42
C PRO A 57 4.90 -19.61 3.23
N ARG A 58 4.24 -18.46 3.02
CA ARG A 58 4.61 -17.18 3.67
C ARG A 58 3.45 -16.44 4.31
N LEU A 59 2.29 -17.09 4.35
CA LEU A 59 1.06 -16.66 5.01
C LEU A 59 0.49 -17.85 5.75
N TRP A 60 -0.01 -17.63 6.96
CA TRP A 60 -0.65 -18.66 7.76
C TRP A 60 -1.79 -18.08 8.59
N GLU A 61 -3.00 -18.61 8.44
CA GLU A 61 -4.18 -18.16 9.18
C GLU A 61 -4.18 -18.68 10.62
N LEU A 62 -4.66 -17.85 11.54
CA LEU A 62 -4.82 -18.14 12.96
C LEU A 62 -6.26 -17.82 13.37
N GLY A 63 -6.72 -18.35 14.52
CA GLY A 63 -8.12 -18.19 14.96
C GLY A 63 -8.63 -16.75 15.12
N ALA A 64 -7.73 -15.75 15.21
CA ALA A 64 -8.08 -14.34 15.30
C ALA A 64 -7.12 -13.44 14.49
N GLY A 65 -6.51 -13.97 13.42
CA GLY A 65 -5.56 -13.18 12.62
C GLY A 65 -4.74 -14.03 11.67
N MET A 66 -3.54 -13.56 11.33
CA MET A 66 -2.66 -14.21 10.37
C MET A 66 -1.20 -13.91 10.68
N LEU A 67 -0.34 -14.92 10.54
CA LEU A 67 1.11 -14.78 10.50
C LEU A 67 1.57 -14.54 9.06
N ASN A 68 2.52 -13.63 8.85
CA ASN A 68 3.12 -13.40 7.56
C ASN A 68 4.65 -13.37 7.63
N SER A 69 5.29 -13.87 6.58
CA SER A 69 6.74 -13.79 6.36
C SER A 69 6.99 -13.44 4.90
N ILE A 70 6.41 -12.33 4.42
CA ILE A 70 6.36 -12.00 2.99
C ILE A 70 7.77 -11.73 2.40
N GLY A 71 8.69 -11.15 3.18
CA GLY A 71 10.07 -10.89 2.78
C GLY A 71 10.30 -9.61 1.97
N LEU A 72 9.39 -8.65 2.07
CA LEU A 72 9.41 -7.35 1.35
C LEU A 72 9.48 -7.47 -0.20
N PRO A 73 8.64 -8.27 -0.87
CA PRO A 73 8.66 -8.33 -2.33
C PRO A 73 8.22 -7.00 -2.93
N ASN A 74 9.09 -6.41 -3.73
CA ASN A 74 8.86 -5.14 -4.41
C ASN A 74 9.82 -5.01 -5.61
N LYS A 75 9.54 -4.02 -6.47
CA LYS A 75 10.24 -3.82 -7.73
C LYS A 75 11.47 -2.92 -7.67
N GLY A 76 11.89 -2.51 -6.47
CA GLY A 76 13.00 -1.58 -6.26
C GLY A 76 12.62 -0.12 -6.45
N LEU A 77 13.49 0.79 -6.00
CA LEU A 77 13.23 2.23 -5.98
C LEU A 77 13.07 2.80 -7.38
N ASN A 78 13.95 2.42 -8.32
CA ASN A 78 13.93 2.96 -9.68
C ASN A 78 12.61 2.71 -10.39
N ARG A 79 12.09 1.47 -10.30
CA ARG A 79 10.80 1.12 -10.89
C ARG A 79 9.64 1.75 -10.14
N PHE A 80 9.74 1.85 -8.81
CA PHE A 80 8.69 2.51 -8.01
C PHE A 80 8.49 3.95 -8.46
N LEU A 81 9.57 4.73 -8.56
CA LEU A 81 9.54 6.13 -9.00
C LEU A 81 9.01 6.29 -10.43
N ALA A 82 9.42 5.41 -11.35
CA ALA A 82 9.07 5.51 -12.77
C ALA A 82 7.64 5.05 -13.10
N GLU A 83 6.98 4.29 -12.22
CA GLU A 83 5.72 3.62 -12.56
C GLU A 83 4.66 3.68 -11.45
N ASP A 84 4.99 3.25 -10.22
CA ASP A 84 3.97 3.13 -9.15
C ASP A 84 3.66 4.50 -8.55
N LEU A 85 4.70 5.30 -8.27
CA LEU A 85 4.53 6.61 -7.65
C LEU A 85 3.65 7.53 -8.50
N LEU A 86 3.76 7.47 -9.82
CA LEU A 86 2.94 8.26 -10.74
C LEU A 86 1.44 7.93 -10.59
N GLN A 87 1.10 6.64 -10.50
CA GLN A 87 -0.29 6.20 -10.30
C GLN A 87 -0.78 6.50 -8.88
N LEU A 88 0.09 6.34 -7.88
CA LEU A 88 -0.25 6.61 -6.47
C LEU A 88 -0.41 8.11 -6.19
N ALA A 89 0.26 8.99 -6.94
CA ALA A 89 0.10 10.43 -6.83
C ALA A 89 -1.28 10.93 -7.28
N GLU A 90 -2.07 10.10 -7.96
CA GLU A 90 -3.46 10.40 -8.34
C GLU A 90 -4.48 10.11 -7.22
N LEU A 91 -4.04 9.54 -6.09
CA LEU A 91 -4.95 9.27 -4.98
C LEU A 91 -5.47 10.58 -4.37
N PRO A 92 -6.73 10.60 -3.90
CA PRO A 92 -7.37 11.81 -3.35
C PRO A 92 -6.90 12.14 -1.92
N VAL A 93 -5.85 11.46 -1.44
CA VAL A 93 -5.33 11.55 -0.08
C VAL A 93 -3.80 11.57 -0.11
N PRO A 94 -3.16 12.15 0.93
CA PRO A 94 -1.71 12.10 1.07
C PRO A 94 -1.18 10.67 1.21
#